data_AF-A0A0G1ME31-F1
#
_entry.id   AF-A0A0G1ME31-F1
#
_cell.length_a   1.000
_cell.length_b   1.000
_cell.length_c   1.000
_cell.angle_alpha   90.00
_cell.angle_beta   90.00
_cell.angle_gamma   90.00
#
_symmetry.space_group_name_H-M   'P 1'
#
loop_
_entity.id
_entity.type
_entity.pdbx_description
1 polymer ?
#
loop_
_entity_poly.entity_id
_entity_poly.type
_entity_poly.pdbx_seq_one_letter_code
_entity_poly.pdbx_strand_id
1 'polypeptide(L)'
;MVKEGVKNFSDLPSAWKKSSKEAEEKEIGDLFERVLKGHIKDVPRGNFPSRLSGIGSMTFIPLLKENGATEDCVNAVIFYTNKNGKEARFTWTISERGMQYGVMPSSIDITREVIAKEILQIIERVNLSFWKKTNLDILPNHDEGEPREKTVRGEGGGKDLTDPERLEFMQSQPRAISGFLNKIKGFTGYRGIIFPNFIILENDKKDNAAFIFDLPRKIEIEAERFRLPSSQRINDAEQKNILAEFWKPISEQAKTRKELQALGAKRIIHTPGKWKEKMQQEINSRLEKR
;
A
#
# COMPACT_ATOMS: atom_id res chain seq x y z
N MET A 1 37.78 -12.64 34.79
CA MET A 1 37.74 -11.31 34.14
C MET A 1 36.57 -11.31 33.18
N VAL A 2 35.50 -10.62 33.52
CA VAL A 2 34.29 -10.52 32.70
C VAL A 2 34.54 -9.40 31.68
N LYS A 3 34.46 -9.72 30.38
CA LYS A 3 34.47 -8.72 29.31
C LYS A 3 33.16 -7.94 29.40
N GLU A 4 33.21 -6.72 29.93
CA GLU A 4 32.09 -5.78 29.84
C GLU A 4 31.91 -5.40 28.37
N GLY A 5 30.80 -5.86 27.78
CA GLY A 5 30.39 -5.50 26.43
C GLY A 5 29.98 -4.03 26.36
N VAL A 6 30.35 -3.37 25.25
CA VAL A 6 29.96 -2.02 24.87
C VAL A 6 28.44 -1.86 25.01
N LYS A 7 27.98 -0.98 25.92
CA LYS A 7 26.55 -0.80 26.23
C LYS A 7 25.87 0.30 25.40
N ASN A 8 26.63 1.23 24.80
CA ASN A 8 26.09 2.34 23.99
C ASN A 8 26.89 2.58 22.70
N PHE A 9 26.19 3.04 21.64
CA PHE A 9 26.81 3.40 20.35
C PHE A 9 27.85 4.53 20.47
N SER A 10 27.73 5.38 21.52
CA SER A 10 28.71 6.42 21.87
C SER A 10 30.08 5.86 22.23
N ASP A 11 30.16 4.61 22.68
CA ASP A 11 31.37 4.02 23.26
C ASP A 11 32.19 3.24 22.22
N LEU A 12 31.69 3.17 20.96
CA LEU A 12 32.41 2.56 19.85
C LEU A 12 33.58 3.43 19.36
N PRO A 13 34.72 2.83 18.97
CA PRO A 13 35.82 3.53 18.32
C PRO A 13 35.35 4.28 17.05
N SER A 14 35.95 5.44 16.78
CA SER A 14 35.59 6.30 15.64
C SER A 14 35.63 5.60 14.28
N ALA A 15 36.58 4.69 14.06
CA ALA A 15 36.69 3.89 12.85
C ALA A 15 35.50 2.94 12.65
N TRP A 16 34.94 2.39 13.74
CA TRP A 16 33.78 1.50 13.70
C TRP A 16 32.49 2.29 13.46
N LYS A 17 32.38 3.48 14.05
CA LYS A 17 31.27 4.42 13.74
C LYS A 17 31.27 4.82 12.27
N LYS A 18 32.45 5.08 11.69
CA LYS A 18 32.61 5.43 10.27
C LYS A 18 32.24 4.25 9.36
N SER A 19 32.76 3.05 9.63
CA SER A 19 32.42 1.84 8.88
C SER A 19 30.93 1.47 9.00
N SER A 20 30.32 1.66 10.17
CA SER A 20 28.89 1.42 10.39
C SER A 20 28.04 2.39 9.58
N LYS A 21 28.44 3.67 9.51
CA LYS A 21 27.71 4.67 8.73
C LYS A 21 27.83 4.43 7.22
N GLU A 22 29.03 4.09 6.74
CA GLU A 22 29.26 3.73 5.33
C GLU A 22 28.47 2.47 4.93
N ALA A 23 28.35 1.49 5.82
CA ALA A 23 27.53 0.30 5.60
C ALA A 23 26.04 0.63 5.53
N GLU A 24 25.54 1.51 6.41
CA GLU A 24 24.14 1.93 6.45
C GLU A 24 23.76 2.78 5.23
N GLU A 25 24.62 3.72 4.81
CA GLU A 25 24.44 4.51 3.58
C GLU A 25 24.42 3.60 2.34
N LYS A 26 25.29 2.58 2.30
CA LYS A 26 25.31 1.59 1.22
C LYS A 26 24.02 0.75 1.21
N GLU A 27 23.57 0.27 2.36
CA GLU A 27 22.33 -0.51 2.46
C GLU A 27 21.12 0.30 1.95
N ILE A 28 21.04 1.58 2.33
CA ILE A 28 19.98 2.48 1.88
C ILE A 28 20.08 2.71 0.36
N GLY A 29 21.29 2.88 -0.17
CA GLY A 29 21.54 3.01 -1.61
C GLY A 29 21.08 1.76 -2.37
N ASP A 30 21.47 0.58 -1.92
CA ASP A 30 21.08 -0.71 -2.52
C ASP A 30 19.55 -0.90 -2.46
N LEU A 31 18.92 -0.50 -1.36
CA LEU A 31 17.48 -0.57 -1.20
C LEU A 31 16.75 0.41 -2.12
N PHE A 32 17.26 1.64 -2.28
CA PHE A 32 16.71 2.62 -3.21
C PHE A 32 16.78 2.15 -4.66
N GLU A 33 17.95 1.67 -5.08
CA GLU A 33 18.19 1.13 -6.43
C GLU A 33 17.23 -0.03 -6.74
N ARG A 34 16.99 -0.90 -5.77
CA ARG A 34 16.13 -2.08 -5.92
C ARG A 34 14.64 -1.77 -5.91
N VAL A 35 14.19 -0.84 -5.06
CA VAL A 35 12.77 -0.65 -4.73
C VAL A 35 12.16 0.53 -5.48
N LEU A 36 12.94 1.57 -5.76
CA LEU A 36 12.38 2.87 -6.17
C LEU A 36 12.94 3.41 -7.48
N LYS A 37 14.21 3.14 -7.81
CA LYS A 37 14.80 3.63 -9.06
C LYS A 37 14.07 3.06 -10.28
N GLY A 38 13.66 3.94 -11.18
CA GLY A 38 12.84 3.60 -12.35
C GLY A 38 11.36 3.34 -12.04
N HIS A 39 10.97 3.39 -10.77
CA HIS A 39 9.63 3.03 -10.28
C HIS A 39 8.99 4.15 -9.44
N ILE A 40 9.60 5.35 -9.33
CA ILE A 40 9.08 6.38 -8.44
C ILE A 40 7.69 6.86 -8.87
N LYS A 41 7.46 6.89 -10.19
CA LYS A 41 6.17 7.22 -10.80
C LYS A 41 5.08 6.22 -10.45
N ASP A 42 5.44 5.00 -10.06
CA ASP A 42 4.51 3.93 -9.73
C ASP A 42 4.08 3.97 -8.28
N VAL A 43 4.79 4.71 -7.41
CA VAL A 43 4.39 4.88 -6.00
C VAL A 43 2.99 5.48 -5.93
N PRO A 44 2.01 4.78 -5.35
CA PRO A 44 0.67 5.28 -5.23
C PRO A 44 0.54 6.19 -3.99
N ARG A 45 -0.49 7.03 -4.00
CA ARG A 45 -0.91 7.72 -2.78
C ARG A 45 -1.31 6.67 -1.74
N GLY A 46 -0.89 6.85 -0.50
CA GLY A 46 -1.28 5.93 0.59
C GLY A 46 -0.78 6.42 1.94
N ASN A 47 -1.34 5.91 3.02
CA ASN A 47 -0.97 6.28 4.38
C ASN A 47 -0.72 5.01 5.17
N PHE A 48 0.51 4.79 5.62
CA PHE A 48 0.96 3.51 6.15
C PHE A 48 1.44 3.66 7.59
N PRO A 49 1.19 2.67 8.46
CA PRO A 49 1.76 2.66 9.80
C PRO A 49 3.28 2.55 9.72
N SER A 50 3.97 3.26 10.60
CA SER A 50 5.42 3.07 10.76
C SER A 50 5.70 2.01 11.83
N ARG A 51 6.80 1.28 11.65
CA ARG A 51 7.37 0.38 12.67
C ARG A 51 8.36 1.10 13.59
N LEU A 52 8.71 2.34 13.30
CA LEU A 52 9.65 3.12 14.10
C LEU A 52 8.97 3.70 15.35
N SER A 53 9.60 3.49 16.51
CA SER A 53 9.15 4.11 17.75
C SER A 53 9.10 5.63 17.60
N GLY A 54 8.01 6.27 18.03
CA GLY A 54 7.81 7.72 17.92
C GLY A 54 7.26 8.22 16.58
N ILE A 55 7.23 7.39 15.53
CA ILE A 55 6.54 7.70 14.26
C ILE A 55 5.23 6.93 14.22
N GLY A 56 4.11 7.65 14.11
CA GLY A 56 2.80 7.03 13.99
C GLY A 56 2.53 6.51 12.57
N SER A 57 2.76 7.35 11.56
CA SER A 57 2.47 6.99 10.17
C SER A 57 3.27 7.78 9.15
N MET A 58 3.36 7.24 7.94
CA MET A 58 3.94 7.91 6.77
C MET A 58 2.93 7.94 5.62
N THR A 59 2.66 9.12 5.10
CA THR A 59 1.79 9.30 3.92
C THR A 59 2.62 9.58 2.68
N PHE A 60 2.50 8.72 1.68
CA PHE A 60 3.08 8.96 0.35
C PHE A 60 2.09 9.72 -0.53
N ILE A 61 2.58 10.78 -1.16
CA ILE A 61 1.82 11.66 -2.04
C ILE A 61 2.63 11.80 -3.33
N PRO A 62 2.30 11.04 -4.39
CA PRO A 62 2.92 11.25 -5.69
C PRO A 62 2.59 12.65 -6.20
N LEU A 63 3.58 13.34 -6.75
CA LEU A 63 3.37 14.64 -7.37
C LEU A 63 2.85 14.44 -8.80
N LEU A 64 1.88 15.25 -9.19
CA LEU A 64 1.24 15.19 -10.50
C LEU A 64 1.54 16.49 -11.24
N LYS A 65 1.95 16.36 -12.50
CA LYS A 65 2.01 17.46 -13.46
C LYS A 65 0.61 17.96 -13.77
N GLU A 66 0.49 19.16 -14.32
CA GLU A 66 -0.79 19.76 -14.74
C GLU A 66 -1.58 18.86 -15.71
N ASN A 67 -0.90 18.10 -16.55
CA ASN A 67 -1.51 17.14 -17.48
C ASN A 67 -1.92 15.79 -16.83
N GLY A 68 -1.82 15.67 -15.50
CA GLY A 68 -2.15 14.46 -14.75
C GLY A 68 -1.11 13.33 -14.86
N ALA A 69 0.04 13.55 -15.49
CA ALA A 69 1.17 12.62 -15.45
C ALA A 69 1.87 12.67 -14.09
N THR A 70 2.40 11.55 -13.61
CA THR A 70 3.15 11.51 -12.35
C THR A 70 4.56 12.09 -12.58
N GLU A 71 4.99 12.97 -11.68
CA GLU A 71 6.35 13.49 -11.66
C GLU A 71 7.34 12.41 -11.22
N ASP A 72 8.63 12.65 -11.47
CA ASP A 72 9.74 11.81 -11.02
C ASP A 72 10.06 12.02 -9.53
N CYS A 73 9.01 12.24 -8.73
CA CYS A 73 9.11 12.50 -7.31
C CYS A 73 7.83 12.17 -6.52
N VAL A 74 8.03 11.86 -5.23
CA VAL A 74 7.00 11.54 -4.25
C VAL A 74 7.30 12.29 -2.97
N ASN A 75 6.27 12.90 -2.39
CA ASN A 75 6.36 13.45 -1.04
C ASN A 75 6.01 12.38 0.00
N ALA A 76 6.89 12.19 0.99
CA ALA A 76 6.61 11.42 2.19
C ALA A 76 6.31 12.40 3.33
N VAL A 77 5.08 12.40 3.84
CA VAL A 77 4.68 13.16 5.03
C VAL A 77 4.76 12.25 6.24
N ILE A 78 5.68 12.54 7.14
CA ILE A 78 5.97 11.75 8.33
C ILE A 78 5.24 12.36 9.52
N PHE A 79 4.39 11.58 10.17
CA PHE A 79 3.66 11.98 11.37
C PHE A 79 4.27 11.31 12.60
N TYR A 80 4.63 12.13 13.59
CA TYR A 80 5.39 11.68 14.75
C TYR A 80 4.92 12.41 16.01
N THR A 81 5.25 11.83 17.17
CA THR A 81 5.05 12.47 18.47
C THR A 81 6.35 13.15 18.88
N ASN A 82 6.29 14.46 19.14
CA ASN A 82 7.48 15.21 19.54
C ASN A 82 7.86 14.97 21.01
N LYS A 83 9.01 15.50 21.44
CA LYS A 83 9.51 15.42 22.83
C LYS A 83 8.52 15.91 23.91
N ASN A 84 7.54 16.74 23.53
CA ASN A 84 6.51 17.25 24.44
C ASN A 84 5.21 16.42 24.40
N GLY A 85 5.22 15.25 23.76
CA GLY A 85 4.04 14.39 23.63
C GLY A 85 2.99 14.90 22.63
N LYS A 86 3.30 15.93 21.81
CA LYS A 86 2.36 16.49 20.84
C LYS A 86 2.59 15.90 19.45
N GLU A 87 1.49 15.66 18.73
CA GLU A 87 1.54 15.27 17.33
C GLU A 87 2.14 16.39 16.47
N ALA A 88 3.05 16.02 15.59
CA ALA A 88 3.69 16.90 14.63
C ALA A 88 3.90 16.17 13.29
N ARG A 89 4.27 16.93 12.25
CA ARG A 89 4.60 16.37 10.94
C ARG A 89 5.71 17.13 10.24
N PHE A 90 6.42 16.47 9.36
CA PHE A 90 7.32 17.07 8.38
C PHE A 90 7.22 16.31 7.06
N THR A 91 7.70 16.92 5.98
CA THR A 91 7.61 16.36 4.62
C THR A 91 9.02 16.22 4.03
N TRP A 92 9.27 15.08 3.41
CA TRP A 92 10.44 14.81 2.59
C TRP A 92 10.04 14.58 1.14
N THR A 93 10.92 14.93 0.20
CA THR A 93 10.71 14.70 -1.22
C THR A 93 11.70 13.65 -1.70
N ILE A 94 11.20 12.60 -2.33
CA ILE A 94 12.02 11.53 -2.87
C ILE A 94 11.98 11.69 -4.39
N SER A 95 13.13 11.64 -5.05
CA SER A 95 13.24 11.79 -6.51
C SER A 95 13.85 10.54 -7.16
N GLU A 96 13.72 10.37 -8.47
CA GLU A 96 14.43 9.30 -9.22
C GLU A 96 15.95 9.32 -9.01
N ARG A 97 16.52 10.49 -8.69
CA ARG A 97 17.97 10.65 -8.46
C ARG A 97 18.41 10.30 -7.03
N GLY A 98 17.48 9.86 -6.17
CA GLY A 98 17.72 9.62 -4.76
C GLY A 98 16.79 10.43 -3.86
N MET A 99 16.91 10.19 -2.55
CA MET A 99 16.16 10.90 -1.53
C MET A 99 16.66 12.34 -1.36
N GLN A 100 15.77 13.31 -1.58
CA GLN A 100 16.03 14.72 -1.33
C GLN A 100 15.47 15.08 0.05
N TYR A 101 16.36 15.11 1.04
CA TYR A 101 15.95 15.28 2.44
C TYR A 101 15.33 16.65 2.68
N GLY A 102 14.14 16.67 3.30
CA GLY A 102 13.58 17.87 3.91
C GLY A 102 14.31 18.21 5.22
N VAL A 103 14.01 19.38 5.79
CA VAL A 103 14.59 19.80 7.07
C VAL A 103 14.12 18.86 8.17
N MET A 104 15.06 18.18 8.82
CA MET A 104 14.80 17.30 9.95
C MET A 104 14.49 18.13 11.20
N PRO A 105 13.31 17.99 11.83
CA PRO A 105 13.00 18.73 13.05
C PRO A 105 13.94 18.37 14.19
N SER A 106 14.41 19.32 15.00
CA SER A 106 15.22 19.04 16.21
C SER A 106 14.43 18.31 17.32
N SER A 107 13.11 18.25 17.16
CA SER A 107 12.16 17.67 18.09
C SER A 107 11.90 16.16 17.90
N ILE A 108 12.49 15.53 16.88
CA ILE A 108 12.44 14.08 16.68
C ILE A 108 13.78 13.45 17.10
N ASP A 109 13.72 12.26 17.71
CA ASP A 109 14.89 11.52 18.20
C ASP A 109 15.17 10.28 17.34
N ILE A 110 15.19 10.49 16.02
CA ILE A 110 15.41 9.45 15.01
C ILE A 110 16.35 10.05 13.96
N THR A 111 17.28 9.27 13.42
CA THR A 111 18.21 9.76 12.38
C THR A 111 17.55 9.81 11.01
N ARG A 112 18.21 10.47 10.05
CA ARG A 112 17.67 10.56 8.69
C ARG A 112 17.70 9.19 8.00
N GLU A 113 18.77 8.46 8.22
CA GLU A 113 19.06 7.15 7.66
C GLU A 113 17.99 6.13 8.08
N VAL A 114 17.58 6.15 9.35
CA VAL A 114 16.52 5.27 9.87
C VAL A 114 15.17 5.57 9.24
N ILE A 115 14.81 6.85 9.05
CA ILE A 115 13.56 7.23 8.36
C ILE A 115 13.60 6.84 6.89
N ALA A 116 14.73 7.09 6.22
CA ALA A 116 14.94 6.71 4.83
C ALA A 116 14.75 5.21 4.62
N LYS A 117 15.37 4.39 5.48
CA LYS A 117 15.22 2.94 5.46
C LYS A 117 13.77 2.51 5.66
N GLU A 118 13.06 3.08 6.64
CA GLU A 118 11.65 2.77 6.89
C GLU A 118 10.75 3.14 5.70
N ILE A 119 10.96 4.31 5.08
CA ILE A 119 10.23 4.72 3.87
C ILE A 119 10.38 3.65 2.78
N LEU A 120 11.62 3.27 2.48
CA LEU A 120 11.90 2.28 1.44
C LEU A 120 11.34 0.89 1.79
N GLN A 121 11.40 0.48 3.05
CA GLN A 121 10.81 -0.77 3.53
C GLN A 121 9.27 -0.77 3.48
N ILE A 122 8.60 0.37 3.67
CA ILE A 122 7.16 0.49 3.44
C ILE A 122 6.87 0.30 1.94
N ILE A 123 7.61 0.98 1.06
CA ILE A 123 7.41 0.88 -0.40
C ILE A 123 7.66 -0.55 -0.90
N GLU A 124 8.70 -1.22 -0.38
CA GLU A 124 8.99 -2.63 -0.70
C GLU A 124 7.82 -3.54 -0.33
N ARG A 125 7.25 -3.39 0.87
CA ARG A 125 6.07 -4.14 1.33
C ARG A 125 4.82 -3.86 0.52
N VAL A 126 4.67 -2.62 0.01
CA VAL A 126 3.59 -2.29 -0.90
C VAL A 126 3.70 -3.11 -2.18
N ASN A 127 4.91 -3.43 -2.66
CA ASN A 127 5.15 -4.18 -3.92
C ASN A 127 4.50 -3.48 -5.12
N LEU A 128 5.11 -2.37 -5.55
CA LEU A 128 4.61 -1.49 -6.62
C LEU A 128 4.27 -2.26 -7.92
N SER A 129 5.05 -3.28 -8.25
CA SER A 129 4.87 -4.07 -9.48
C SER A 129 3.56 -4.87 -9.52
N PHE A 130 3.02 -5.27 -8.36
CA PHE A 130 1.72 -5.94 -8.27
C PHE A 130 0.54 -4.97 -8.45
N TRP A 131 0.70 -3.74 -7.96
CA TRP A 131 -0.35 -2.74 -7.82
C TRP A 131 -0.28 -1.71 -8.96
N LYS A 132 -1.04 -1.97 -10.01
CA LYS A 132 -1.00 -1.16 -11.23
C LYS A 132 -2.08 -0.08 -11.23
N LYS A 133 -1.75 1.11 -11.74
CA LYS A 133 -2.63 2.29 -11.71
C LYS A 133 -3.62 2.27 -12.87
N THR A 134 -4.88 2.60 -12.59
CA THR A 134 -5.94 2.78 -13.60
C THR A 134 -6.67 4.11 -13.43
N ASN A 135 -7.22 4.64 -14.52
CA ASN A 135 -8.11 5.80 -14.50
C ASN A 135 -9.58 5.41 -14.32
N LEU A 136 -9.89 4.12 -14.31
CA LEU A 136 -11.25 3.64 -14.06
C LEU A 136 -11.66 3.93 -12.61
N ASP A 137 -12.94 4.22 -12.43
CA ASP A 137 -13.54 4.25 -11.10
C ASP A 137 -13.54 2.84 -10.52
N ILE A 138 -13.34 2.74 -9.19
CA ILE A 138 -13.38 1.47 -8.47
C ILE A 138 -14.65 1.42 -7.63
N LEU A 139 -14.67 2.16 -6.53
CA LEU A 139 -15.86 2.35 -5.70
C LEU A 139 -15.61 3.57 -4.81
N PRO A 140 -16.63 4.39 -4.51
CA PRO A 140 -16.46 5.48 -3.57
C PRO A 140 -16.27 4.95 -2.14
N ASN A 141 -15.69 5.79 -1.27
CA ASN A 141 -15.55 5.46 0.16
C ASN A 141 -16.89 5.54 0.91
N HIS A 142 -17.84 6.31 0.37
CA HIS A 142 -19.17 6.52 0.91
C HIS A 142 -20.16 6.60 -0.26
N ASP A 143 -21.33 6.00 -0.13
CA ASP A 143 -22.40 6.19 -1.10
C ASP A 143 -23.08 7.56 -0.86
N GLU A 144 -23.49 8.26 -1.91
CA GLU A 144 -24.20 9.54 -1.77
C GLU A 144 -25.51 9.35 -1.00
N GLY A 145 -25.75 10.19 0.02
CA GLY A 145 -27.00 10.18 0.78
C GLY A 145 -27.07 9.20 1.96
N GLU A 146 -26.09 8.33 2.17
CA GLU A 146 -26.04 7.51 3.39
C GLU A 146 -25.53 8.36 4.58
N PRO A 147 -26.30 8.47 5.69
CA PRO A 147 -25.77 9.06 6.91
C PRO A 147 -24.56 8.23 7.37
N ARG A 148 -23.48 8.91 7.80
CA ARG A 148 -22.35 8.22 8.44
C ARG A 148 -22.91 7.31 9.52
N GLU A 149 -22.66 6.00 9.44
CA GLU A 149 -22.87 5.12 10.59
C GLU A 149 -22.18 5.78 11.78
N LYS A 150 -22.91 6.00 12.88
CA LYS A 150 -22.41 6.73 14.04
C LYS A 150 -21.19 6.00 14.57
N THR A 151 -20.00 6.52 14.25
CA THR A 151 -18.74 5.99 14.75
C THR A 151 -18.65 6.24 16.24
N VAL A 152 -18.34 5.20 17.02
CA VAL A 152 -17.76 5.38 18.35
C VAL A 152 -16.46 6.15 18.12
N ARG A 153 -16.46 7.44 18.46
CA ARG A 153 -15.27 8.28 18.44
C ARG A 153 -14.25 7.66 19.39
N GLY A 154 -13.32 6.87 18.85
CA GLY A 154 -12.06 6.63 19.53
C GLY A 154 -11.35 7.96 19.69
N GLU A 155 -10.98 8.31 20.91
CA GLU A 155 -10.15 9.47 21.19
C GLU A 155 -8.82 9.32 20.43
N GLY A 156 -8.53 10.31 19.58
CA GLY A 156 -7.39 10.30 18.66
C GLY A 156 -7.87 10.44 17.22
N GLY A 157 -7.39 11.48 16.53
CA GLY A 157 -7.58 11.67 15.08
C GLY A 157 -6.82 10.60 14.29
N GLY A 158 -7.15 9.33 14.51
CA GLY A 158 -6.55 8.19 13.87
C GLY A 158 -6.80 8.28 12.38
N LYS A 159 -5.74 8.65 11.64
CA LYS A 159 -5.79 8.60 10.18
C LYS A 159 -6.11 7.18 9.77
N ASP A 160 -7.00 7.00 8.82
CA ASP A 160 -7.21 5.71 8.18
C ASP A 160 -5.86 5.23 7.60
N LEU A 161 -5.27 4.21 8.24
CA LEU A 161 -3.99 3.63 7.82
C LEU A 161 -4.27 2.42 6.93
N THR A 162 -3.58 2.35 5.81
CA THR A 162 -3.51 1.17 4.95
C THR A 162 -2.70 0.09 5.65
N ASP A 163 -3.30 -1.07 5.88
CA ASP A 163 -2.69 -2.17 6.62
C ASP A 163 -1.75 -2.99 5.68
N PRO A 164 -0.42 -2.93 5.88
CA PRO A 164 0.51 -3.62 4.99
C PRO A 164 0.35 -5.14 5.02
N GLU A 165 -0.04 -5.73 6.15
CA GLU A 165 -0.22 -7.18 6.26
C GLU A 165 -1.43 -7.65 5.44
N ARG A 166 -2.46 -6.82 5.32
CA ARG A 166 -3.59 -7.11 4.42
C ARG A 166 -3.18 -7.04 2.96
N LEU A 167 -2.33 -6.07 2.58
CA LEU A 167 -1.80 -6.00 1.22
C LEU A 167 -1.00 -7.26 0.89
N GLU A 168 -0.08 -7.65 1.77
CA GLU A 168 0.73 -8.85 1.62
C GLU A 168 -0.12 -10.13 1.54
N PHE A 169 -1.15 -10.24 2.37
CA PHE A 169 -2.11 -11.34 2.30
C PHE A 169 -2.80 -11.44 0.93
N MET A 170 -3.26 -10.32 0.37
CA MET A 170 -3.93 -10.32 -0.93
C MET A 170 -2.95 -10.61 -2.09
N GLN A 171 -1.72 -10.09 -2.00
CA GLN A 171 -0.67 -10.32 -2.99
C GLN A 171 -0.17 -11.76 -3.06
N SER A 172 -0.17 -12.45 -1.91
CA SER A 172 0.35 -13.82 -1.77
C SER A 172 -0.65 -14.90 -2.19
N GLN A 173 -1.88 -14.53 -2.59
CA GLN A 173 -2.89 -15.50 -2.97
C GLN A 173 -2.48 -16.30 -4.22
N PRO A 174 -2.56 -17.66 -4.21
CA PRO A 174 -1.99 -18.52 -5.25
C PRO A 174 -2.39 -18.18 -6.68
N ARG A 175 -3.59 -17.64 -6.89
CA ARG A 175 -4.13 -17.30 -8.22
C ARG A 175 -4.44 -15.81 -8.42
N ALA A 176 -3.96 -14.92 -7.56
CA ALA A 176 -4.09 -13.47 -7.79
C ALA A 176 -3.27 -13.06 -9.03
N ILE A 177 -3.92 -12.52 -10.05
CA ILE A 177 -3.27 -12.10 -11.30
C ILE A 177 -2.51 -10.79 -11.08
N SER A 178 -3.18 -9.78 -10.54
CA SER A 178 -2.62 -8.46 -10.21
C SER A 178 -3.58 -7.67 -9.33
N GLY A 179 -3.08 -6.59 -8.74
CA GLY A 179 -3.89 -5.57 -8.07
C GLY A 179 -4.04 -4.33 -8.93
N PHE A 180 -5.15 -3.61 -8.79
CA PHE A 180 -5.37 -2.32 -9.43
C PHE A 180 -5.90 -1.27 -8.45
N LEU A 181 -5.50 -0.03 -8.70
CA LEU A 181 -5.85 1.13 -7.88
C LEU A 181 -6.10 2.35 -8.75
N ASN A 182 -6.98 3.23 -8.29
CA ASN A 182 -7.22 4.48 -8.99
C ASN A 182 -5.96 5.35 -8.96
N LYS A 183 -5.58 5.91 -10.11
CA LYS A 183 -4.34 6.70 -10.28
C LYS A 183 -4.23 7.87 -9.30
N ILE A 184 -5.36 8.51 -8.98
CA ILE A 184 -5.41 9.71 -8.13
C ILE A 184 -5.54 9.33 -6.65
N LYS A 185 -6.46 8.40 -6.34
CA LYS A 185 -6.75 8.00 -4.94
C LYS A 185 -5.68 7.07 -4.37
N GLY A 186 -5.05 6.24 -5.21
CA GLY A 186 -4.13 5.21 -4.75
C GLY A 186 -4.81 4.26 -3.75
N PHE A 187 -4.22 4.11 -2.57
CA PHE A 187 -4.76 3.35 -1.45
C PHE A 187 -5.78 4.13 -0.59
N THR A 188 -6.12 5.39 -0.91
CA THR A 188 -7.15 6.15 -0.18
C THR A 188 -8.59 5.79 -0.59
N GLY A 189 -8.84 4.50 -0.81
CA GLY A 189 -10.17 3.94 -1.03
C GLY A 189 -10.15 2.49 -1.46
N TYR A 190 -11.20 2.06 -2.17
CA TYR A 190 -11.27 0.70 -2.70
C TYR A 190 -10.18 0.46 -3.73
N ARG A 191 -9.57 -0.71 -3.63
CA ARG A 191 -8.60 -1.27 -4.58
C ARG A 191 -9.10 -2.63 -5.06
N GLY A 192 -8.79 -2.97 -6.30
CA GLY A 192 -9.22 -4.22 -6.88
C GLY A 192 -8.10 -5.27 -6.91
N ILE A 193 -8.45 -6.54 -6.75
CA ILE A 193 -7.57 -7.68 -6.93
C ILE A 193 -8.23 -8.62 -7.92
N ILE A 194 -7.50 -8.95 -8.98
CA ILE A 194 -8.01 -9.73 -10.10
C ILE A 194 -7.65 -11.20 -9.88
N PHE A 195 -8.64 -12.07 -9.95
CA PHE A 195 -8.49 -13.52 -10.04
C PHE A 195 -9.10 -13.99 -11.36
N PRO A 196 -8.78 -15.23 -11.82
CA PRO A 196 -9.31 -15.74 -13.08
C PRO A 196 -10.83 -15.68 -13.18
N ASN A 197 -11.54 -15.95 -12.08
CA ASN A 197 -13.00 -16.10 -12.08
C ASN A 197 -13.73 -14.97 -11.36
N PHE A 198 -13.04 -14.04 -10.69
CA PHE A 198 -13.67 -13.03 -9.86
C PHE A 198 -12.74 -11.84 -9.62
N ILE A 199 -13.32 -10.72 -9.20
CA ILE A 199 -12.59 -9.53 -8.75
C ILE A 199 -12.98 -9.26 -7.30
N ILE A 200 -11.98 -8.99 -6.45
CA ILE A 200 -12.19 -8.53 -5.08
C ILE A 200 -11.95 -7.03 -5.04
N LEU A 201 -12.92 -6.26 -4.53
CA LEU A 201 -12.74 -4.87 -4.14
C LEU A 201 -12.52 -4.81 -2.63
N GLU A 202 -11.31 -4.45 -2.23
CA GLU A 202 -10.88 -4.39 -0.84
C GLU A 202 -10.76 -2.93 -0.39
N ASN A 203 -11.14 -2.66 0.86
CA ASN A 203 -10.85 -1.39 1.53
C ASN A 203 -10.58 -1.68 3.00
N ASP A 204 -9.34 -1.47 3.42
CA ASP A 204 -8.85 -1.81 4.76
C ASP A 204 -9.31 -0.86 5.86
N LYS A 205 -10.05 0.20 5.51
CA LYS A 205 -10.69 1.04 6.51
C LYS A 205 -11.60 0.21 7.42
N LYS A 206 -11.52 0.52 8.71
CA LYS A 206 -12.44 -0.03 9.72
C LYS A 206 -13.88 0.25 9.28
N ASP A 207 -14.75 -0.74 9.45
CA ASP A 207 -16.18 -0.73 9.09
C ASP A 207 -16.51 -0.78 7.58
N ASN A 208 -15.51 -0.69 6.69
CA ASN A 208 -15.71 -1.05 5.29
C ASN A 208 -15.71 -2.57 5.10
N ALA A 209 -16.42 -3.02 4.06
CA ALA A 209 -16.53 -4.42 3.68
C ALA A 209 -15.74 -4.66 2.39
N ALA A 210 -15.22 -5.87 2.20
CA ALA A 210 -14.79 -6.31 0.88
C ALA A 210 -16.02 -6.64 0.04
N PHE A 211 -15.89 -6.49 -1.28
CA PHE A 211 -16.90 -6.95 -2.24
C PHE A 211 -16.24 -7.93 -3.20
N ILE A 212 -16.86 -9.09 -3.41
CA ILE A 212 -16.38 -10.09 -4.35
C ILE A 212 -17.39 -10.19 -5.47
N PHE A 213 -16.95 -9.89 -6.70
CA PHE A 213 -17.76 -9.96 -7.90
C PHE A 213 -17.30 -11.14 -8.75
N ASP A 214 -18.16 -12.13 -8.93
CA ASP A 214 -17.90 -13.28 -9.78
C ASP A 214 -18.04 -12.87 -11.26
N LEU A 215 -17.01 -13.17 -12.06
CA LEU A 215 -16.98 -12.77 -13.47
C LEU A 215 -17.87 -13.69 -14.31
N PRO A 216 -18.54 -13.15 -15.34
CA PRO A 216 -19.41 -13.95 -16.20
C PRO A 216 -18.66 -15.01 -17.02
N ARG A 217 -17.35 -14.80 -17.22
CA ARG A 217 -16.44 -15.79 -17.80
C ARG A 217 -15.04 -15.62 -17.21
N LYS A 218 -14.26 -16.68 -17.32
CA LYS A 218 -12.87 -16.72 -16.84
C LYS A 218 -11.96 -15.82 -17.67
N ILE A 219 -11.04 -15.13 -16.99
CA ILE A 219 -9.87 -14.49 -17.58
C ILE A 219 -8.87 -15.59 -17.92
N GLU A 220 -8.57 -15.74 -19.22
CA GLU A 220 -7.59 -16.73 -19.67
C GLU A 220 -6.17 -16.21 -19.47
N ILE A 221 -5.44 -16.90 -18.59
CA ILE A 221 -4.02 -16.70 -18.31
C ILE A 221 -3.35 -18.07 -18.38
N GLU A 222 -2.23 -18.14 -19.08
CA GLU A 222 -1.41 -19.36 -19.19
C GLU A 222 -1.08 -19.91 -17.80
N ALA A 223 -1.31 -21.21 -17.60
CA ALA A 223 -1.17 -21.85 -16.28
C ALA A 223 0.24 -21.66 -15.68
N GLU A 224 1.26 -21.65 -16.53
CA GLU A 224 2.67 -21.47 -16.15
C GLU A 224 2.94 -20.12 -15.48
N ARG A 225 2.17 -19.07 -15.81
CA ARG A 225 2.33 -17.75 -15.19
C ARG A 225 2.00 -17.76 -13.70
N PHE A 226 1.16 -18.68 -13.22
CA PHE A 226 0.88 -18.79 -11.79
C PHE A 226 2.05 -19.35 -10.97
N ARG A 227 3.09 -19.91 -11.64
CA ARG A 227 4.36 -20.29 -11.00
C ARG A 227 5.26 -19.08 -10.74
N LEU A 228 5.01 -17.96 -11.42
CA LEU A 228 5.73 -16.71 -11.21
C LEU A 228 5.18 -15.96 -9.99
N PRO A 229 6.01 -15.11 -9.35
CA PRO A 229 5.54 -14.13 -8.37
C PRO A 229 4.37 -13.31 -8.94
N SER A 230 3.38 -12.96 -8.10
CA SER A 230 2.18 -12.25 -8.55
C SER A 230 2.47 -10.91 -9.25
N SER A 231 3.57 -10.25 -8.89
CA SER A 231 4.08 -9.04 -9.54
C SER A 231 4.58 -9.21 -10.98
N GLN A 232 4.79 -10.45 -11.45
CA GLN A 232 5.37 -10.76 -12.75
C GLN A 232 4.42 -11.54 -13.67
N ARG A 233 3.19 -11.81 -13.23
CA ARG A 233 2.24 -12.65 -13.99
C ARG A 233 1.72 -11.97 -15.24
N ILE A 234 1.56 -10.65 -15.18
CA ILE A 234 1.11 -9.82 -16.30
C ILE A 234 1.80 -8.45 -16.29
N ASN A 235 1.94 -7.85 -17.48
CA ASN A 235 2.39 -6.48 -17.65
C ASN A 235 1.23 -5.46 -17.60
N ASP A 236 1.55 -4.17 -17.74
CA ASP A 236 0.55 -3.09 -17.66
C ASP A 236 -0.43 -3.08 -18.84
N ALA A 237 0.01 -3.45 -20.04
CA ALA A 237 -0.85 -3.51 -21.22
C ALA A 237 -1.87 -4.65 -21.10
N GLU A 238 -1.43 -5.82 -20.64
CA GLU A 238 -2.30 -6.97 -20.34
C GLU A 238 -3.32 -6.61 -19.25
N GLN A 239 -2.89 -5.93 -18.17
CA GLN A 239 -3.84 -5.52 -17.14
C GLN A 239 -4.87 -4.51 -17.69
N LYS A 240 -4.42 -3.55 -18.49
CA LYS A 240 -5.34 -2.57 -19.11
C LYS A 240 -6.40 -3.26 -19.96
N ASN A 241 -6.04 -4.31 -20.71
CA ASN A 241 -6.98 -5.09 -21.50
C ASN A 241 -7.98 -5.84 -20.60
N ILE A 242 -7.49 -6.51 -19.55
CA ILE A 242 -8.34 -7.20 -18.56
C ILE A 242 -9.33 -6.21 -17.93
N LEU A 243 -8.85 -5.05 -17.49
CA LEU A 243 -9.71 -4.05 -16.87
C LEU A 243 -10.73 -3.47 -17.86
N ALA A 244 -10.35 -3.26 -19.13
CA ALA A 244 -11.28 -2.78 -20.15
C ALA A 244 -12.39 -3.80 -20.47
N GLU A 245 -12.05 -5.09 -20.45
CA GLU A 245 -12.96 -6.17 -20.78
C GLU A 245 -13.87 -6.59 -19.61
N PHE A 246 -13.31 -6.67 -18.40
CA PHE A 246 -14.00 -7.25 -17.24
C PHE A 246 -14.41 -6.21 -16.20
N TRP A 247 -13.57 -5.23 -15.89
CA TRP A 247 -13.86 -4.26 -14.81
C TRP A 247 -14.67 -3.06 -15.31
N LYS A 248 -14.31 -2.49 -16.46
CA LYS A 248 -14.93 -1.29 -17.01
C LYS A 248 -16.45 -1.44 -17.14
N PRO A 249 -17.01 -2.53 -17.72
CA PRO A 249 -18.47 -2.69 -17.81
C PRO A 249 -19.17 -2.73 -16.45
N ILE A 250 -18.53 -3.28 -15.42
CA ILE A 250 -19.05 -3.33 -14.05
C ILE A 250 -19.04 -1.91 -13.45
N SER A 251 -17.91 -1.22 -13.56
CA SER A 251 -17.72 0.14 -13.01
C SER A 251 -18.60 1.19 -13.67
N GLU A 252 -19.10 0.94 -14.89
CA GLU A 252 -20.06 1.80 -15.59
C GLU A 252 -21.50 1.56 -15.12
N GLN A 253 -21.84 0.33 -14.74
CA GLN A 253 -23.19 -0.05 -14.27
C GLN A 253 -23.39 0.13 -12.76
N ALA A 254 -22.33 0.01 -11.96
CA ALA A 254 -22.37 0.19 -10.51
C ALA A 254 -21.40 1.28 -10.06
N LYS A 255 -21.95 2.42 -9.62
CA LYS A 255 -21.20 3.54 -9.06
C LYS A 255 -21.20 3.53 -7.53
N THR A 256 -22.11 2.78 -6.92
CA THR A 256 -22.29 2.64 -5.47
C THR A 256 -22.12 1.20 -4.99
N ARG A 257 -21.89 0.99 -3.69
CA ARG A 257 -21.82 -0.35 -3.08
C ARG A 257 -23.16 -1.10 -3.20
N LYS A 258 -24.27 -0.37 -3.19
CA LYS A 258 -25.62 -0.93 -3.31
C LYS A 258 -25.87 -1.44 -4.73
N GLU A 259 -25.52 -0.66 -5.75
CA GLU A 259 -25.62 -1.09 -7.16
C GLU A 259 -24.70 -2.28 -7.42
N LEU A 260 -23.49 -2.28 -6.85
CA LEU A 260 -22.56 -3.39 -7.01
C LEU A 260 -23.13 -4.70 -6.42
N GLN A 261 -23.79 -4.63 -5.26
CA GLN A 261 -24.52 -5.75 -4.68
C GLN A 261 -25.72 -6.18 -5.55
N ALA A 262 -26.44 -5.22 -6.13
CA ALA A 262 -27.55 -5.52 -7.06
C ALA A 262 -27.07 -6.22 -8.34
N LEU A 263 -25.82 -5.98 -8.77
CA LEU A 263 -25.15 -6.72 -9.84
C LEU A 263 -24.63 -8.10 -9.40
N GLY A 264 -24.85 -8.50 -8.14
CA GLY A 264 -24.48 -9.83 -7.64
C GLY A 264 -23.17 -9.88 -6.84
N ALA A 265 -22.55 -8.74 -6.52
CA ALA A 265 -21.36 -8.78 -5.67
C ALA A 265 -21.70 -9.22 -4.24
N LYS A 266 -20.90 -10.16 -3.71
CA LYS A 266 -21.00 -10.60 -2.33
C LYS A 266 -20.25 -9.64 -1.41
N ARG A 267 -20.96 -9.07 -0.43
CA ARG A 267 -20.37 -8.23 0.62
C ARG A 267 -19.78 -9.08 1.75
N ILE A 268 -18.52 -8.84 2.11
CA ILE A 268 -17.81 -9.50 3.22
C ILE A 268 -17.43 -8.45 4.26
N ILE A 269 -18.11 -8.44 5.40
CA ILE A 269 -17.86 -7.46 6.48
C ILE A 269 -16.55 -7.78 7.20
N HIS A 270 -15.71 -6.75 7.38
CA HIS A 270 -14.44 -6.87 8.09
C HIS A 270 -14.66 -7.02 9.59
N THR A 271 -14.73 -8.26 10.07
CA THR A 271 -14.74 -8.55 11.51
C THR A 271 -13.30 -8.58 12.04
N PRO A 272 -12.95 -7.77 13.07
CA PRO A 272 -11.64 -7.84 13.71
C PRO A 272 -11.26 -9.27 14.11
N GLY A 273 -10.00 -9.66 13.87
CA GLY A 273 -9.47 -10.99 14.18
C GLY A 273 -9.95 -12.14 13.28
N LYS A 274 -11.02 -11.97 12.50
CA LYS A 274 -11.58 -13.02 11.63
C LYS A 274 -11.54 -12.70 10.14
N TRP A 275 -11.17 -11.48 9.77
CA TRP A 275 -11.13 -11.02 8.37
C TRP A 275 -10.30 -11.96 7.48
N LYS A 276 -9.06 -12.27 7.88
CA LYS A 276 -8.13 -13.06 7.06
C LYS A 276 -8.67 -14.45 6.76
N GLU A 277 -9.20 -15.13 7.77
CA GLU A 277 -9.80 -16.46 7.65
C GLU A 277 -11.03 -16.43 6.72
N LYS A 278 -11.96 -15.49 6.95
CA LYS A 278 -13.15 -15.34 6.11
C LYS A 278 -12.79 -15.04 4.65
N MET A 279 -11.85 -14.13 4.40
CA MET A 279 -11.40 -13.82 3.05
C MET A 279 -10.74 -15.03 2.39
N GLN A 280 -9.92 -15.79 3.12
CA GLN A 280 -9.30 -17.01 2.58
C GLN A 280 -10.35 -18.07 2.20
N GLN A 281 -11.37 -18.27 3.03
CA GLN A 281 -12.47 -19.19 2.74
C GLN A 281 -13.22 -18.78 1.47
N GLU A 282 -13.54 -17.49 1.32
CA GLU A 282 -14.24 -16.98 0.14
C GLU A 282 -13.41 -17.13 -1.14
N ILE A 283 -12.10 -16.87 -1.06
CA ILE A 283 -11.16 -17.06 -2.17
C ILE A 283 -11.10 -18.55 -2.55
N ASN A 284 -10.84 -19.44 -1.59
CA ASN A 284 -10.72 -20.87 -1.84
C ASN A 284 -11.99 -21.44 -2.49
N SER A 285 -13.16 -21.09 -1.95
CA SER A 285 -14.44 -21.56 -2.48
C SER A 285 -14.68 -21.19 -3.96
N ARG A 286 -14.10 -20.09 -4.43
CA ARG A 286 -14.22 -19.63 -5.83
C ARG A 286 -13.11 -20.14 -6.73
N LEU A 287 -11.96 -20.50 -6.18
CA LEU A 287 -10.89 -21.15 -6.92
C LEU A 287 -11.18 -22.64 -7.15
N GLU A 288 -11.96 -23.26 -6.27
CA GLU A 288 -12.41 -24.66 -6.37
C GLU A 288 -13.61 -24.86 -7.31
N LYS A 289 -14.48 -23.85 -7.44
CA LYS A 289 -15.56 -23.84 -8.44
C LYS A 289 -14.94 -23.83 -9.85
N ARG A 290 -15.00 -24.99 -10.50
CA ARG A 290 -14.62 -25.21 -11.90
C ARG A 290 -15.74 -24.81 -12.83
#